data_AF-A0AAJ5VKE0-F1
#
_entry.id   AF-A0AAJ5VKE0-F1
#
_cell.length_a   1.000
_cell.length_b   1.000
_cell.length_c   1.000
_cell.angle_alpha   90.00
_cell.angle_beta   90.00
_cell.angle_gamma   90.00
#
_symmetry.space_group_name_H-M   'P 1'
#
loop_
_entity.id
_entity.type
_entity.pdbx_description
1 polymer ?
#
loop_
_entity_poly.entity_id
_entity_poly.type
_entity_poly.pdbx_seq_one_letter_code
_entity_poly.pdbx_strand_id
1 'polypeptide(L)'
;MERYFWHLTDRQAVGLACVLCGADFRREGPEAVPVGRSAERDGEVSACRTPCVEQIAAEAQEMADTMRAAAAPSPAPGWGADSSPSAYSVDGAFGELLRDLHMLTGAEAMLTTSDEQETVRWLLALSARHSEAAMTRARLLLAQMARDGEG
;
A
#
# COMPACT_ATOMS: atom_id res chain seq x y z
N MET A 1 1.28 13.24 -8.32
CA MET A 1 0.47 12.22 -7.62
C MET A 1 -0.17 12.92 -6.45
N GLU A 2 -1.50 12.98 -6.43
CA GLU A 2 -2.26 13.65 -5.37
C GLU A 2 -2.28 12.73 -4.14
N ARG A 3 -1.84 13.24 -2.97
CA ARG A 3 -1.74 12.44 -1.74
C ARG A 3 -3.05 12.56 -0.97
N TYR A 4 -3.62 11.41 -0.58
CA TYR A 4 -4.84 11.36 0.22
C TYR A 4 -4.54 11.05 1.68
N PHE A 5 -5.25 11.73 2.57
CA PHE A 5 -5.17 11.57 4.03
C PHE A 5 -6.52 11.06 4.57
N TRP A 6 -6.44 10.13 5.52
CA TRP A 6 -7.56 9.39 6.11
C TRP A 6 -7.60 9.60 7.63
N HIS A 7 -8.75 9.32 8.26
CA HIS A 7 -8.94 9.43 9.72
C HIS A 7 -8.62 10.82 10.28
N LEU A 8 -8.96 11.85 9.50
CA LEU A 8 -8.76 13.24 9.88
C LEU A 8 -9.90 13.72 10.78
N THR A 9 -9.57 14.58 11.74
CA THR A 9 -10.61 15.38 12.41
C THR A 9 -11.24 16.36 11.44
N ASP A 10 -12.47 16.81 11.74
CA ASP A 10 -13.18 17.77 10.89
C ASP A 10 -12.36 19.00 10.55
N ARG A 11 -11.55 19.51 11.49
CA ARG A 11 -10.71 20.70 11.27
C ARG A 11 -9.51 20.41 10.36
N GLN A 12 -8.92 19.22 10.45
CA GLN A 12 -7.82 18.80 9.58
C GLN A 12 -8.32 18.54 8.15
N ALA A 13 -9.50 17.93 8.02
CA ALA A 13 -10.10 17.59 6.73
C ALA A 13 -10.46 18.82 5.86
N VAL A 14 -10.56 20.00 6.47
CA VAL A 14 -10.79 21.28 5.77
C VAL A 14 -9.57 22.22 5.79
N GLY A 15 -8.38 21.71 6.14
CA GLY A 15 -7.14 22.47 6.09
C GLY A 15 -6.98 23.54 7.18
N LEU A 16 -7.79 23.52 8.25
CA LEU A 16 -7.70 24.48 9.36
C LEU A 16 -6.75 24.05 10.48
N ALA A 17 -6.33 22.79 10.47
CA ALA A 17 -5.37 22.25 11.43
C ALA A 17 -4.37 21.31 10.74
N CYS A 18 -3.17 21.22 11.31
CA CYS A 18 -2.10 20.38 10.80
C CYS A 18 -2.52 18.91 10.78
N VAL A 19 -2.41 18.24 9.64
CA VAL A 19 -2.74 16.82 9.50
C VAL A 19 -1.89 15.90 10.36
N LEU A 20 -0.68 16.34 10.74
CA LEU A 20 0.26 15.52 11.52
C LEU A 20 0.12 15.77 13.03
N CYS A 21 0.27 17.02 13.48
CA CYS A 21 0.29 17.34 14.91
C CYS A 21 -1.03 17.91 15.45
N GLY A 22 -2.01 18.19 14.59
CA GLY A 22 -3.31 18.76 14.98
C GLY A 22 -3.30 20.25 15.36
N ALA A 23 -2.16 20.95 15.21
CA ALA A 23 -2.07 22.37 15.53
C ALA A 23 -2.98 23.22 14.64
N ASP A 24 -3.74 24.12 15.25
CA ASP A 24 -4.67 25.05 14.57
C ASP A 24 -3.91 26.17 13.84
N PHE A 25 -4.21 26.40 12.55
CA PHE A 25 -3.60 27.44 11.72
C PHE A 25 -4.27 28.82 11.88
N ARG A 26 -4.52 29.26 13.12
CA ARG A 26 -5.12 30.58 13.40
C ARG A 26 -4.15 31.72 13.05
N ARG A 27 -4.63 32.97 13.18
CA ARG A 27 -3.92 34.21 12.80
C ARG A 27 -2.49 34.38 13.37
N GLU A 28 -2.17 33.72 14.48
CA GLU A 28 -0.85 33.70 15.14
C GLU A 28 -0.22 32.29 15.16
N GLY A 29 -0.79 31.37 14.40
CA GLY A 29 -0.38 29.97 14.35
C GLY A 29 0.81 29.72 13.42
N PRO A 30 1.31 28.47 13.38
CA PRO A 30 2.36 28.08 12.47
C PRO A 30 1.93 28.25 11.01
N GLU A 31 2.88 28.50 10.12
CA GLU A 31 2.62 28.62 8.69
C GLU A 31 2.11 27.28 8.12
N ALA A 32 0.96 27.33 7.46
CA ALA A 32 0.31 26.19 6.82
C ALA A 32 0.90 25.95 5.43
N VAL A 33 1.27 24.71 5.14
CA VAL A 33 1.74 24.26 3.82
C VAL A 33 0.78 23.18 3.32
N PRO A 34 0.23 23.30 2.10
CA PRO A 34 -0.64 22.26 1.54
C PRO A 34 0.17 20.99 1.27
N VAL A 35 -0.36 19.84 1.69
CA VAL A 35 0.33 18.53 1.59
C VAL A 35 -0.47 17.45 0.88
N GLY A 36 -1.75 17.70 0.58
CA GLY A 36 -2.60 16.76 -0.14
C GLY A 36 -4.08 17.05 0.07
N ARG A 37 -4.92 16.01 0.03
CA ARG A 37 -6.37 16.12 0.17
C ARG A 37 -6.94 15.12 1.18
N SER A 38 -8.09 15.47 1.74
CA SER A 38 -8.90 14.56 2.54
C SER A 38 -9.59 13.56 1.62
N ALA A 39 -9.45 12.26 1.89
CA ALA A 39 -10.16 11.23 1.14
C ALA A 39 -11.68 11.26 1.38
N GLU A 40 -12.11 11.71 2.56
CA GLU A 40 -13.52 11.70 2.98
C GLU A 40 -14.29 12.95 2.53
N ARG A 41 -13.61 14.09 2.44
CA ARG A 41 -14.24 15.39 2.13
C ARG A 41 -13.74 16.05 0.86
N ASP A 42 -12.75 15.46 0.19
CA ASP A 42 -12.07 15.99 -1.00
C ASP A 42 -11.49 17.42 -0.83
N GLY A 43 -11.35 17.90 0.41
CA GLY A 43 -10.77 19.20 0.75
C GLY A 43 -9.25 19.17 0.78
N GLU A 44 -8.60 20.29 0.43
CA GLU A 44 -7.15 20.46 0.60
C GLU A 44 -6.78 20.41 2.09
N VAL A 45 -5.70 19.69 2.41
CA VAL A 45 -5.20 19.53 3.78
C VAL A 45 -3.78 20.05 3.90
N SER A 46 -3.45 20.56 5.08
CA SER A 46 -2.23 21.32 5.32
C SER A 46 -1.43 20.78 6.52
N ALA A 47 -0.12 20.99 6.51
CA ALA A 47 0.78 20.67 7.61
C ALA A 47 1.62 21.88 8.02
N CYS A 48 2.14 21.89 9.24
CA CYS A 48 3.08 22.92 9.69
C CYS A 48 4.37 22.83 8.86
N ARG A 49 4.87 23.98 8.38
CA ARG A 49 6.11 24.06 7.59
C ARG A 49 7.27 23.23 8.19
N THR A 50 7.48 23.33 9.51
CA THR A 50 8.49 22.55 10.23
C THR A 50 7.94 22.20 11.62
N PRO A 51 8.11 20.96 12.12
CA PRO A 51 8.79 19.80 11.49
C PRO A 51 7.85 18.91 10.65
N CYS A 52 6.56 19.25 10.56
CA CYS A 52 5.56 18.30 10.06
C CYS A 52 5.70 17.98 8.57
N VAL A 53 5.99 18.96 7.72
CA VAL A 53 6.21 18.70 6.28
C VAL A 53 7.43 17.81 6.06
N GLU A 54 8.50 17.99 6.83
CA GLU A 54 9.72 17.20 6.72
C GLU A 54 9.45 15.72 7.07
N GLN A 55 8.70 15.47 8.15
CA GLN A 55 8.31 14.11 8.51
C GLN A 55 7.40 13.47 7.45
N ILE A 56 6.43 14.22 6.93
CA ILE A 56 5.52 13.76 5.86
C ILE A 56 6.30 13.38 4.59
N ALA A 57 7.35 14.12 4.26
CA ALA A 57 8.23 13.83 3.12
C ALA A 57 9.10 12.60 3.37
N ALA A 58 9.65 12.44 4.58
CA ALA A 58 10.45 11.27 4.96
C ALA A 58 9.62 9.98 4.88
N GLU A 59 8.42 9.97 5.46
CA GLU A 59 7.51 8.82 5.42
C GLU A 59 7.07 8.48 3.97
N ALA A 60 6.86 9.49 3.12
CA ALA A 60 6.54 9.26 1.71
C ALA A 60 7.71 8.63 0.95
N GLN A 61 8.93 9.07 1.23
CA GLN A 61 10.13 8.52 0.60
C GLN A 61 10.34 7.07 1.04
N GLU A 62 10.19 6.78 2.33
CA GLU A 62 10.27 5.41 2.87
C GLU A 62 9.25 4.50 2.20
N MET A 63 7.99 4.93 2.10
CA MET A 63 6.94 4.18 1.40
C MET A 63 7.28 3.94 -0.07
N ALA A 64 7.79 4.96 -0.78
CA ALA A 64 8.19 4.83 -2.17
C ALA A 64 9.38 3.87 -2.35
N ASP A 65 10.31 3.85 -1.40
CA ASP A 65 11.43 2.91 -1.37
C ASP A 65 10.95 1.48 -1.13
N THR A 66 10.02 1.27 -0.18
CA THR A 66 9.36 -0.03 0.05
C THR A 66 8.61 -0.52 -1.20
N MET A 67 7.86 0.35 -1.87
CA MET A 67 7.13 -0.01 -3.09
C MET A 67 8.07 -0.34 -4.24
N ARG A 68 9.18 0.40 -4.40
CA ARG A 68 10.22 0.08 -5.39
C ARG A 68 10.91 -1.24 -5.09
N ALA A 69 11.18 -1.55 -3.83
CA ALA A 69 11.73 -2.84 -3.43
C ALA A 69 10.73 -3.99 -3.70
N ALA A 70 9.44 -3.79 -3.43
CA ALA A 70 8.39 -4.78 -3.67
C ALA A 70 8.12 -5.01 -5.18
N ALA A 71 8.31 -3.99 -6.01
CA ALA A 71 8.14 -4.05 -7.46
C ALA A 71 9.39 -4.55 -8.21
N ALA A 72 10.54 -4.64 -7.54
CA ALA A 72 11.74 -5.19 -8.16
C ALA A 72 11.49 -6.66 -8.55
N PRO A 73 11.84 -7.07 -9.78
CA PRO A 73 11.70 -8.46 -10.19
C PRO A 73 12.56 -9.33 -9.28
N SER A 74 11.89 -10.11 -8.44
CA SER A 74 12.56 -11.15 -7.67
C SER A 74 13.16 -12.14 -8.66
N PRO A 75 14.42 -12.58 -8.48
CA PRO A 75 14.98 -13.63 -9.31
C PRO A 75 14.04 -14.84 -9.26
N ALA A 76 13.85 -15.48 -10.41
CA ALA A 76 13.05 -16.71 -10.51
C ALA A 76 13.47 -17.66 -9.37
N PRO A 77 12.52 -18.31 -8.68
CA PRO A 77 12.82 -19.09 -7.49
C PRO A 77 13.81 -20.20 -7.87
N GLY A 78 15.05 -20.01 -7.44
CA GLY A 78 16.05 -21.06 -7.41
C GLY A 78 15.64 -22.01 -6.30
N TRP A 79 14.95 -23.09 -6.65
CA TRP A 79 14.75 -24.22 -5.74
C TRP A 79 16.08 -24.98 -5.64
N GLY A 80 17.04 -24.34 -4.96
CA GLY A 80 18.32 -24.89 -4.55
C GLY A 80 18.35 -24.94 -3.03
N ALA A 81 18.71 -26.10 -2.50
CA ALA A 81 18.68 -26.44 -1.10
C ALA A 81 19.46 -25.46 -0.20
N ASP A 82 19.04 -25.46 1.06
CA ASP A 82 19.73 -24.96 2.26
C ASP A 82 19.59 -23.47 2.54
N SER A 83 18.75 -23.17 3.55
CA SER A 83 18.36 -21.84 4.08
C SER A 83 17.06 -21.28 3.46
N SER A 84 15.97 -22.06 3.51
CA SER A 84 14.65 -21.54 3.20
C SER A 84 14.21 -20.56 4.31
N PRO A 85 13.92 -19.28 4.00
CA PRO A 85 13.19 -18.41 4.94
C PRO A 85 11.93 -19.15 5.37
N SER A 86 11.55 -19.06 6.65
CA SER A 86 10.30 -19.66 7.16
C SER A 86 9.16 -19.47 6.16
N ALA A 87 8.39 -20.52 5.85
CA ALA A 87 7.28 -20.44 4.91
C ALA A 87 6.27 -19.30 5.25
N TYR A 88 6.28 -18.88 6.52
CA TYR A 88 5.47 -17.81 7.10
C TYR A 88 6.19 -16.45 7.18
N SER A 89 7.39 -16.31 6.63
CA SER A 89 8.11 -15.03 6.60
C SER A 89 7.57 -14.10 5.52
N VAL A 90 7.87 -12.80 5.67
CA VAL A 90 7.49 -11.73 4.74
C VAL A 90 8.15 -11.94 3.35
N ASP A 91 9.32 -12.59 3.32
CA ASP A 91 10.03 -12.94 2.09
C ASP A 91 9.74 -14.37 1.61
N GLY A 92 8.91 -15.10 2.34
CA GLY A 92 8.52 -16.48 2.06
C GLY A 92 7.21 -16.61 1.27
N ALA A 93 6.74 -17.85 1.12
CA ALA A 93 5.52 -18.17 0.37
C ALA A 93 4.27 -17.45 0.89
N PHE A 94 4.18 -17.18 2.19
CA PHE A 94 3.10 -16.39 2.78
C PHE A 94 3.15 -14.91 2.36
N GLY A 95 4.33 -14.29 2.39
CA GLY A 95 4.51 -12.92 1.90
C GLY A 95 4.24 -12.76 0.41
N GLU A 96 4.59 -13.76 -0.40
CA GLU A 96 4.21 -13.81 -1.82
C GLU A 96 2.70 -13.89 -2.03
N LEU A 97 2.00 -14.71 -1.23
CA LEU A 97 0.54 -14.79 -1.27
C LEU A 97 -0.10 -13.43 -0.95
N LEU A 98 0.37 -12.75 0.10
CA LEU A 98 -0.13 -11.42 0.45
C LEU A 98 0.09 -10.40 -0.68
N ARG A 99 1.24 -10.47 -1.37
CA ARG A 99 1.52 -9.62 -2.54
C ARG A 99 0.54 -9.87 -3.69
N ASP A 100 0.22 -11.13 -4.00
CA ASP A 100 -0.78 -11.43 -5.03
C ASP A 100 -2.17 -10.92 -4.64
N LEU A 101 -2.59 -11.14 -3.39
CA LEU A 101 -3.88 -10.68 -2.91
C LEU A 101 -3.97 -9.14 -2.96
N HIS A 102 -2.89 -8.44 -2.62
CA HIS A 102 -2.83 -6.99 -2.73
C HIS A 102 -2.94 -6.51 -4.19
N MET A 103 -2.28 -7.19 -5.14
CA MET A 103 -2.43 -6.91 -6.57
C MET A 103 -3.88 -7.12 -7.04
N LEU A 104 -4.57 -8.14 -6.54
CA LEU A 104 -5.98 -8.39 -6.86
C LEU A 104 -6.90 -7.28 -6.32
N THR A 105 -6.69 -6.83 -5.09
CA THR A 105 -7.43 -5.69 -4.52
C THR A 105 -7.20 -4.40 -5.30
N GLY A 106 -5.95 -4.13 -5.70
CA GLY A 106 -5.64 -2.97 -6.54
C GLY A 106 -6.29 -3.04 -7.93
N ALA A 107 -6.29 -4.23 -8.54
CA ALA A 107 -6.95 -4.44 -9.83
C ALA A 107 -8.47 -4.26 -9.74
N GLU A 108 -9.10 -4.72 -8.66
CA GLU A 108 -10.53 -4.52 -8.39
C GLU A 108 -10.88 -3.03 -8.26
N ALA A 109 -10.13 -2.27 -7.47
CA ALA A 109 -10.32 -0.82 -7.33
C ALA A 109 -10.19 -0.08 -8.68
N MET A 110 -9.25 -0.48 -9.54
CA MET A 110 -9.10 0.14 -10.87
C MET A 110 -10.21 -0.29 -11.83
N LEU A 111 -10.68 -1.55 -11.79
CA LEU A 111 -11.77 -2.04 -12.64
C LEU A 111 -13.09 -1.31 -12.37
N THR A 112 -13.34 -0.88 -11.13
CA THR A 112 -14.57 -0.14 -10.78
C THR A 112 -14.61 1.30 -11.29
N THR A 113 -13.47 1.85 -11.70
CA THR A 113 -13.32 3.27 -12.11
C THR A 113 -12.85 3.45 -13.54
N SER A 114 -12.45 2.38 -14.23
CA SER A 114 -11.86 2.45 -15.57
C SER A 114 -12.90 2.15 -16.66
N ASP A 115 -13.11 3.11 -17.57
CA ASP A 115 -13.97 2.95 -18.75
C ASP A 115 -13.18 2.69 -20.05
N GLU A 116 -11.85 2.77 -20.00
CA GLU A 116 -10.98 2.56 -21.16
C GLU A 116 -10.78 1.06 -21.44
N GLN A 117 -11.19 0.61 -22.61
CA GLN A 117 -11.20 -0.81 -23.00
C GLN A 117 -9.81 -1.48 -22.91
N GLU A 118 -8.74 -0.78 -23.27
CA GLU A 118 -7.38 -1.31 -23.19
C GLU A 118 -6.94 -1.50 -21.74
N THR A 119 -7.20 -0.52 -20.89
CA THR A 119 -6.95 -0.56 -19.45
C THR A 119 -7.75 -1.68 -18.79
N VAL A 120 -9.04 -1.81 -19.09
CA VAL A 120 -9.88 -2.92 -18.59
C VAL A 120 -9.32 -4.28 -19.01
N ARG A 121 -8.92 -4.44 -20.27
CA ARG A 121 -8.32 -5.69 -20.76
C ARG A 121 -7.02 -6.03 -20.02
N TRP A 122 -6.17 -5.04 -19.79
CA TRP A 122 -4.93 -5.23 -19.04
C TRP A 122 -5.21 -5.63 -17.59
N LEU A 123 -6.15 -4.96 -16.92
CA LEU A 123 -6.56 -5.26 -15.55
C LEU A 123 -7.13 -6.68 -15.43
N LEU A 124 -7.95 -7.13 -16.39
CA LEU A 124 -8.46 -8.51 -16.39
C LEU A 124 -7.33 -9.54 -16.54
N ALA A 125 -6.34 -9.28 -17.40
CA ALA A 125 -5.19 -10.17 -17.56
C ALA A 125 -4.32 -10.20 -16.28
N LEU A 126 -4.13 -9.05 -15.64
CA LEU A 126 -3.43 -8.93 -14.36
C LEU A 126 -4.14 -9.76 -13.28
N SER A 127 -5.46 -9.58 -13.14
CA SER A 127 -6.29 -10.29 -12.17
C SER A 127 -6.27 -11.80 -12.38
N ALA A 128 -6.34 -12.27 -13.62
CA ALA A 128 -6.28 -13.70 -13.92
C ALA A 128 -4.94 -14.31 -13.45
N ARG A 129 -3.82 -13.66 -13.79
CA ARG A 129 -2.47 -14.12 -13.41
C ARG A 129 -2.28 -14.19 -11.89
N HIS A 130 -2.66 -13.14 -11.17
CA HIS A 130 -2.48 -13.11 -9.72
C HIS A 130 -3.48 -14.01 -8.98
N SER A 131 -4.67 -14.25 -9.54
CA SER A 131 -5.63 -15.21 -8.99
C SER A 131 -5.10 -16.65 -9.06
N GLU A 132 -4.50 -17.04 -10.19
CA GLU A 132 -3.88 -18.36 -10.36
C GLU A 132 -2.69 -18.55 -9.40
N ALA A 133 -1.85 -17.53 -9.29
CA ALA A 133 -0.68 -17.56 -8.42
C ALA A 133 -1.08 -17.63 -6.93
N ALA A 134 -2.04 -16.81 -6.50
CA ALA A 134 -2.58 -16.81 -5.15
C ALA A 134 -3.22 -18.16 -4.80
N MET A 135 -4.04 -18.72 -5.69
CA MET A 135 -4.66 -20.03 -5.50
C MET A 135 -3.60 -21.12 -5.31
N THR A 136 -2.58 -21.14 -6.16
CA THR A 136 -1.51 -22.13 -6.10
C THR A 136 -0.73 -22.03 -4.79
N ARG A 137 -0.33 -20.82 -4.39
CA ARG A 137 0.37 -20.57 -3.12
C ARG A 137 -0.47 -20.92 -1.90
N ALA A 138 -1.75 -20.55 -1.89
CA ALA A 138 -2.66 -20.88 -0.79
C ALA A 138 -2.79 -22.40 -0.60
N ARG A 139 -2.93 -23.16 -1.70
CA ARG A 139 -2.97 -24.64 -1.64
C ARG A 139 -1.69 -25.23 -1.07
N LEU A 140 -0.53 -24.70 -1.46
CA LEU A 140 0.77 -25.16 -0.95
C LEU A 140 0.93 -24.88 0.55
N LEU A 141 0.57 -23.67 1.00
CA LEU A 141 0.62 -23.32 2.42
C LEU A 141 -0.32 -24.18 3.25
N LEU A 142 -1.55 -24.42 2.79
CA LEU A 142 -2.49 -25.33 3.46
C LEU A 142 -1.94 -26.76 3.56
N ALA A 143 -1.33 -27.27 2.48
CA ALA A 143 -0.72 -28.59 2.50
C ALA A 143 0.49 -28.67 3.47
N GLN A 144 1.26 -27.59 3.60
CA GLN A 144 2.35 -27.52 4.57
C GLN A 144 1.82 -27.48 6.01
N MET A 145 0.81 -26.65 6.30
CA MET A 145 0.17 -26.57 7.61
C MET A 145 -0.40 -27.91 8.06
N ALA A 146 -0.99 -28.68 7.13
CA ALA A 146 -1.50 -30.02 7.42
C ALA A 146 -0.38 -30.98 7.85
N ARG A 147 0.80 -30.90 7.22
CA ARG A 147 1.97 -31.72 7.58
C ARG A 147 2.59 -31.31 8.91
N ASP A 148 2.62 -30.00 9.20
CA ASP A 148 3.17 -29.46 10.45
C ASP A 148 2.32 -29.83 11.68
N GLY A 149 1.01 -30.06 11.49
CA GLY A 149 0.08 -30.43 12.58
C GLY A 149 -0.02 -31.94 12.88
N GLU A 150 0.62 -32.80 12.09
CA GLU A 150 0.63 -34.26 12.27
C GLU A 150 1.86 -34.78 13.05
N GLY A 151 2.78 -33.89 13.45
CA GLY A 151 3.97 -34.19 14.25
C GLY A 151 3.85 -33.75 15.71
#